data_AF-A0A1S8AEA9-F1
#
_entry.id   AF-A0A1S8AEA9-F1
#
_cell.length_a   1.000
_cell.length_b   1.000
_cell.length_c   1.000
_cell.angle_alpha   90.00
_cell.angle_beta   90.00
_cell.angle_gamma   90.00
#
_symmetry.space_group_name_H-M   'P 1'
#
loop_
_entity.id
_entity.type
_entity.pdbx_description
1 polymer ?
#
loop_
_entity_poly.entity_id
_entity_poly.type
_entity_poly.pdbx_seq_one_letter_code
_entity_poly.pdbx_strand_id
1 'polypeptide(L)'
;VTNDKDGVEKEEIVFRKLKTLELFDLDSLTSFCSANYTFKFPSLQDLHVIGCPKMKIFTTGESITPPRVNVWYGETEDRLLWTNNDLNTTIQQLHAEKLLAVQSVISTHY
;
A
#
# COMPACT_ATOMS: atom_id res chain seq x y z
N VAL A 1 15.58 -0.46 40.39
CA VAL A 1 14.76 -1.23 39.43
C VAL A 1 13.83 -0.25 38.76
N THR A 2 14.23 0.29 37.60
CA THR A 2 13.34 1.04 36.73
C THR A 2 12.82 0.06 35.68
N ASN A 3 11.54 -0.27 35.78
CA ASN A 3 10.85 -1.08 34.78
C ASN A 3 10.53 -0.19 33.58
N ASP A 4 11.49 0.02 32.71
CA ASP A 4 11.26 0.66 31.42
C ASP A 4 10.74 -0.43 30.47
N LYS A 5 9.42 -0.65 30.50
CA LYS A 5 8.72 -1.37 29.43
C LYS A 5 8.72 -0.46 28.20
N ASP A 6 9.80 -0.53 27.43
CA ASP A 6 9.93 0.11 26.12
C ASP A 6 9.11 -0.67 25.07
N GLY A 7 7.80 -0.72 25.30
CA GLY A 7 6.82 -1.36 24.45
C GLY A 7 5.67 -0.40 24.27
N VAL A 8 5.89 0.66 23.48
CA VAL A 8 4.78 1.49 22.99
C VAL A 8 3.91 0.56 22.14
N GLU A 9 2.82 0.08 22.71
CA GLU A 9 1.81 -0.68 21.97
C GLU A 9 1.37 0.19 20.79
N LYS A 10 1.60 -0.28 19.55
CA LYS A 10 1.13 0.42 18.36
C LYS A 10 -0.40 0.50 18.46
N GLU A 11 -0.94 1.71 18.41
CA GLU A 11 -2.39 1.89 18.40
C GLU A 11 -2.98 1.20 17.16
N GLU A 12 -4.05 0.43 17.39
CA GLU A 12 -4.70 -0.36 16.34
C GLU A 12 -5.95 0.35 15.80
N ILE A 13 -6.06 0.43 14.48
CA ILE A 13 -7.23 0.98 13.78
C ILE A 13 -7.86 -0.13 12.95
N VAL A 14 -9.14 -0.44 13.21
CA VAL A 14 -9.82 -1.57 12.57
C VAL A 14 -10.98 -1.11 11.70
N PHE A 15 -10.83 -1.30 10.38
CA PHE A 15 -11.89 -1.07 9.40
C PHE A 15 -12.67 -2.37 9.16
N ARG A 16 -13.57 -2.71 10.08
CA ARG A 16 -14.24 -4.02 10.12
C ARG A 16 -15.05 -4.38 8.87
N LYS A 17 -15.59 -3.41 8.14
CA LYS A 17 -16.54 -3.62 7.04
C LYS A 17 -16.10 -2.99 5.71
N LEU A 18 -14.92 -2.37 5.68
CA LEU A 18 -14.41 -1.74 4.47
C LEU A 18 -14.02 -2.84 3.47
N LYS A 19 -14.70 -2.87 2.31
CA LYS A 19 -14.44 -3.84 1.24
C LYS A 19 -13.54 -3.26 0.15
N THR A 20 -13.68 -1.98 -0.11
CA THR A 20 -12.99 -1.29 -1.20
C THR A 20 -12.39 0.00 -0.64
N LEU A 21 -11.12 0.24 -0.92
CA LEU A 21 -10.42 1.49 -0.64
C LEU A 21 -9.86 2.05 -1.93
N GLU A 22 -10.18 3.29 -2.23
CA GLU A 22 -9.84 3.95 -3.49
C GLU A 22 -9.09 5.25 -3.22
N LEU A 23 -7.93 5.40 -3.88
CA LEU A 23 -7.08 6.58 -3.87
C LEU A 23 -6.80 6.95 -5.33
N PHE A 24 -7.33 8.09 -5.76
CA PHE A 24 -7.30 8.55 -7.15
C PHE A 24 -6.69 9.95 -7.26
N ASP A 25 -5.76 10.13 -8.20
CA ASP A 25 -5.20 11.42 -8.62
C ASP A 25 -4.64 12.27 -7.46
N LEU A 26 -3.97 11.60 -6.52
CA LEU A 26 -3.34 12.23 -5.37
C LEU A 26 -1.83 12.40 -5.59
N ASP A 27 -1.45 13.36 -6.42
CA ASP A 27 -0.07 13.65 -6.85
C ASP A 27 0.96 13.80 -5.72
N SER A 28 0.50 14.24 -4.54
CA SER A 28 1.36 14.50 -3.39
C SER A 28 1.24 13.47 -2.27
N LEU A 29 0.37 12.47 -2.41
CA LEU A 29 0.21 11.43 -1.39
C LEU A 29 1.45 10.51 -1.39
N THR A 30 2.08 10.37 -0.23
CA THR A 30 3.27 9.53 -0.05
C THR A 30 2.95 8.19 0.65
N SER A 31 1.93 8.19 1.50
CA SER A 31 1.34 7.02 2.16
C SER A 31 -0.10 7.35 2.60
N PHE A 32 -0.91 6.32 2.85
CA PHE A 32 -2.26 6.45 3.44
C PHE A 32 -2.19 7.04 4.85
N CYS A 33 -1.17 6.65 5.62
CA CYS A 33 -0.88 7.20 6.94
C CYS A 33 0.63 7.26 7.17
N SER A 34 1.10 8.34 7.77
CA SER A 34 2.51 8.52 8.16
C SER A 34 2.77 8.20 9.64
N ALA A 35 1.72 7.97 10.43
CA ALA A 35 1.83 7.56 11.82
C ALA A 35 2.02 6.04 11.95
N ASN A 36 2.72 5.62 13.01
CA ASN A 36 3.04 4.23 13.29
C ASN A 36 1.85 3.47 13.90
N TYR A 37 0.76 3.37 13.14
CA TYR A 37 -0.45 2.61 13.52
C TYR A 37 -0.47 1.23 12.88
N THR A 38 -1.15 0.30 13.55
CA THR A 38 -1.48 -1.00 12.98
C THR A 38 -2.90 -0.96 12.42
N PHE A 39 -3.03 -0.95 11.09
CA PHE A 39 -4.31 -0.98 10.41
C PHE A 39 -4.75 -2.43 10.14
N LYS A 40 -5.98 -2.77 10.54
CA LYS A 40 -6.60 -4.07 10.24
C LYS A 40 -7.80 -3.87 9.32
N PHE A 41 -7.79 -4.55 8.17
CA PHE A 41 -8.87 -4.49 7.18
C PHE A 41 -9.49 -5.87 6.93
N PRO A 42 -10.16 -6.49 7.91
CA PRO A 42 -10.59 -7.90 7.84
C PRO A 42 -11.59 -8.22 6.72
N SER A 43 -12.17 -7.23 6.05
CA SER A 43 -13.13 -7.41 4.95
C SER A 43 -12.67 -6.81 3.62
N LEU A 44 -11.42 -6.32 3.53
CA LEU A 44 -10.92 -5.70 2.32
C LEU A 44 -10.81 -6.74 1.20
N GLN A 45 -11.27 -6.34 0.03
CA GLN A 45 -11.26 -7.11 -1.20
C GLN A 45 -10.45 -6.36 -2.26
N ASP A 46 -10.60 -5.03 -2.30
CA ASP A 46 -10.09 -4.20 -3.39
C ASP A 46 -9.38 -2.95 -2.85
N LEU A 47 -8.17 -2.69 -3.36
CA LEU A 47 -7.40 -1.46 -3.12
C LEU A 47 -7.00 -0.85 -4.46
N HIS A 48 -7.47 0.35 -4.76
CA HIS A 48 -7.10 1.10 -5.95
C HIS A 48 -6.18 2.26 -5.56
N VAL A 49 -4.97 2.30 -6.12
CA VAL A 49 -4.00 3.38 -5.97
C VAL A 49 -3.61 3.85 -7.37
N ILE A 50 -4.46 4.71 -7.93
CA ILE A 50 -4.36 5.15 -9.32
C ILE A 50 -4.03 6.65 -9.36
N GLY A 51 -3.13 7.08 -10.25
CA GLY A 51 -2.73 8.49 -10.33
C GLY A 51 -2.06 9.00 -9.05
N CYS A 52 -1.37 8.12 -8.30
CA CYS A 52 -0.71 8.46 -7.03
C CYS A 52 0.83 8.30 -7.13
N PRO A 53 1.52 9.10 -7.96
CA PRO A 53 2.92 8.87 -8.35
C PRO A 53 3.94 8.88 -7.21
N LYS A 54 3.63 9.54 -6.09
CA LYS A 54 4.53 9.62 -4.93
C LYS A 54 4.27 8.56 -3.85
N MET A 55 3.20 7.78 -3.97
CA MET A 55 2.83 6.77 -2.98
C MET A 55 3.62 5.48 -3.24
N LYS A 56 4.63 5.22 -2.41
CA LYS A 56 5.55 4.07 -2.54
C LYS A 56 5.33 2.98 -1.49
N ILE A 57 4.56 3.30 -0.47
CA ILE A 57 4.15 2.41 0.62
C ILE A 57 2.69 2.70 0.94
N PHE A 58 2.00 1.73 1.54
CA PHE A 58 0.65 1.95 2.04
C PHE A 58 0.66 2.78 3.33
N THR A 59 1.45 2.39 4.33
CA THR A 59 1.54 3.06 5.64
C THR A 59 2.95 2.93 6.22
N THR A 60 3.38 3.86 7.08
CA THR A 60 4.66 3.73 7.82
C THR A 60 4.58 2.70 8.95
N GLY A 61 3.37 2.44 9.46
CA GLY A 61 3.11 1.38 10.41
C GLY A 61 2.89 0.02 9.73
N GLU A 62 1.92 -0.73 10.23
CA GLU A 62 1.58 -2.05 9.70
C GLU A 62 0.20 -2.07 9.06
N SER A 63 0.03 -2.90 8.05
CA SER A 63 -1.27 -3.21 7.47
C SER A 63 -1.49 -4.72 7.52
N ILE A 64 -2.62 -5.14 8.08
CA ILE A 64 -3.02 -6.54 8.16
C ILE A 64 -4.29 -6.68 7.35
N THR A 65 -4.21 -7.51 6.31
CA THR A 65 -5.31 -7.78 5.38
C THR A 65 -5.59 -9.26 5.26
N PRO A 66 -6.78 -9.66 4.80
CA PRO A 66 -7.05 -11.01 4.36
C PRO A 66 -6.12 -11.41 3.20
N PRO A 67 -5.89 -12.71 3.00
CA PRO A 67 -5.23 -13.18 1.79
C PRO A 67 -6.04 -12.77 0.55
N ARG A 68 -5.34 -12.45 -0.55
CA ARG A 68 -5.95 -12.20 -1.88
C ARG A 68 -6.79 -10.93 -2.00
N VAL A 69 -6.41 -9.84 -1.34
CA VAL A 69 -6.88 -8.49 -1.73
C VAL A 69 -6.33 -8.14 -3.12
N ASN A 70 -7.18 -7.70 -4.03
CA ASN A 70 -6.78 -7.15 -5.33
C ASN A 70 -6.21 -5.74 -5.12
N VAL A 71 -5.01 -5.49 -5.64
CA VAL A 71 -4.34 -4.19 -5.53
C VAL A 71 -4.06 -3.66 -6.94
N TRP A 72 -4.74 -2.58 -7.31
CA TRP A 72 -4.47 -1.84 -8.53
C TRP A 72 -3.51 -0.69 -8.26
N TYR A 73 -2.44 -0.58 -9.04
CA TYR A 73 -1.41 0.44 -8.84
C TYR A 73 -0.83 0.97 -10.15
N GLY A 74 -1.00 2.26 -10.43
CA GLY A 74 -0.45 2.84 -11.65
C GLY A 74 -1.09 4.15 -12.07
N GLU A 75 -1.02 4.44 -13.37
CA GLU A 75 -1.78 5.53 -14.01
C GLU A 75 -3.16 5.04 -14.48
N THR A 76 -3.31 3.72 -14.66
CA THR A 76 -4.51 3.04 -15.14
C THR A 76 -4.74 1.76 -14.33
N GLU A 77 -5.94 1.17 -14.43
CA GLU A 77 -6.31 -0.07 -13.73
C GLU A 77 -5.75 -1.35 -14.38
N ASP A 78 -4.74 -1.22 -15.23
CA ASP A 78 -4.11 -2.33 -15.97
C ASP A 78 -3.13 -3.14 -15.12
N ARG A 79 -2.67 -2.59 -14.00
CA ARG A 79 -1.68 -3.20 -13.11
C ARG A 79 -2.32 -3.71 -11.84
N LEU A 80 -2.41 -5.03 -11.72
CA LEU A 80 -3.00 -5.73 -10.57
C LEU A 80 -2.04 -6.76 -9.98
N LEU A 81 -1.93 -6.79 -8.65
CA LEU A 81 -1.38 -7.91 -7.89
C LEU A 81 -2.28 -8.27 -6.71
N TRP A 82 -2.16 -9.51 -6.23
CA TRP A 82 -2.78 -9.92 -4.97
C TRP A 82 -1.83 -9.66 -3.79
N THR A 83 -2.38 -9.19 -2.68
CA THR A 83 -1.60 -9.05 -1.45
C THR A 83 -1.35 -10.38 -0.75
N ASN A 84 -0.16 -10.51 -0.16
CA ASN A 84 0.24 -11.58 0.76
C ASN A 84 0.08 -11.11 2.22
N ASN A 85 -1.07 -10.54 2.56
CA ASN A 85 -1.44 -10.00 3.88
C ASN A 85 -0.72 -8.71 4.31
N ASP A 86 0.11 -8.12 3.45
CA ASP A 86 0.76 -6.83 3.68
C ASP A 86 0.70 -5.96 2.43
N LEU A 87 -0.01 -4.83 2.53
CA LEU A 87 -0.18 -3.88 1.44
C LEU A 87 1.12 -3.12 1.13
N ASN A 88 2.01 -2.93 2.12
CA ASN A 88 3.28 -2.23 1.90
C ASN A 88 4.16 -2.98 0.90
N THR A 89 4.37 -4.27 1.14
CA THR A 89 5.18 -5.12 0.26
C THR A 89 4.62 -5.17 -1.17
N THR A 90 3.29 -5.29 -1.32
CA THR A 90 2.64 -5.33 -2.64
C THR A 90 2.79 -4.00 -3.41
N ILE A 91 2.58 -2.85 -2.76
CA ILE A 91 2.75 -1.54 -3.39
C ILE A 91 4.22 -1.32 -3.80
N GLN A 92 5.16 -1.68 -2.93
CA GLN A 92 6.60 -1.55 -3.24
C GLN A 92 6.99 -2.39 -4.47
N GLN A 93 6.48 -3.62 -4.58
CA GLN A 93 6.69 -4.48 -5.74
C GLN A 93 6.11 -3.87 -7.02
N LEU A 94 4.84 -3.45 -6.99
CA LEU A 94 4.17 -2.81 -8.14
C LEU A 94 4.91 -1.55 -8.61
N HIS A 95 5.39 -0.74 -7.67
CA HIS A 95 6.17 0.45 -7.98
C HIS A 95 7.53 0.10 -8.60
N ALA A 96 8.23 -0.90 -8.08
CA ALA A 96 9.50 -1.37 -8.67
C ALA A 96 9.30 -1.90 -10.11
N GLU A 97 8.25 -2.70 -10.35
CA GLU A 97 7.90 -3.21 -11.68
C GLU A 97 7.50 -2.07 -12.63
N LYS A 98 6.84 -1.00 -12.13
CA LYS A 98 6.57 0.22 -12.90
C LYS A 98 7.84 0.89 -13.38
N LEU A 99 8.82 1.06 -12.51
CA LEU A 99 10.10 1.67 -12.88
C LEU A 99 10.85 0.85 -13.93
N LEU A 100 10.86 -0.49 -13.80
CA LEU A 100 11.50 -1.38 -14.78
C LEU A 100 10.81 -1.32 -16.16
N ALA A 101 9.47 -1.28 -16.18
CA ALA A 101 8.72 -1.15 -17.44
C ALA A 101 9.01 0.19 -18.14
N VAL A 102 9.09 1.29 -17.40
CA VAL A 102 9.43 2.61 -17.96
C VAL A 102 10.84 2.61 -18.55
N GLN A 103 11.82 1.99 -17.87
CA GLN A 103 13.19 1.87 -18.39
C GLN A 103 13.26 1.04 -19.67
N SER A 104 12.53 -0.08 -19.74
CA SER A 104 12.49 -0.93 -20.93
C SER A 104 11.89 -0.20 -22.13
N VAL A 105 10.89 0.66 -21.94
CA VAL A 105 10.27 1.45 -23.02
C VAL A 105 11.23 2.52 -23.54
N ILE A 106 12.02 3.16 -22.68
CA ILE A 106 12.99 4.18 -23.09
C ILE A 106 14.13 3.53 -23.91
N SER A 107 14.63 2.36 -23.50
CA SER A 107 15.74 1.69 -24.17
C SER A 107 15.43 1.14 -25.57
N THR A 108 14.16 0.93 -25.92
CA THR A 108 13.76 0.45 -27.26
C THR A 108 13.57 1.57 -28.28
N HIS A 109 13.66 2.83 -27.85
CA HIS A 109 13.52 4.01 -28.70
C HIS A 109 14.86 4.71 -29.02
N TYR A 110 15.98 4.04 -28.76
CA TYR A 110 17.35 4.39 -29.17
C TYR A 110 17.99 3.23 -29.91
#